data_AF-M0A0B1-F1
#
_entry.id   AF-M0A0B1-F1
#
_cell.length_a   1.000
_cell.length_b   1.000
_cell.length_c   1.000
_cell.angle_alpha   90.00
_cell.angle_beta   90.00
_cell.angle_gamma   90.00
#
_symmetry.space_group_name_H-M   'P 1'
#
loop_
_entity.id
_entity.type
_entity.pdbx_description
1 polymer ?
#
loop_
_entity_poly.entity_id
_entity_poly.type
_entity_poly.pdbx_seq_one_letter_code
_entity_poly.pdbx_strand_id
1 'polypeptide(L)'
;MDVGASTGADSSNTEPEFEVNEAEPGAFILLRNQPQVPNGITVGDEFEIGIHLGNPGGEPATGEVSVELTPPNEEEPVQTASTSIDGDAEIPPGEARFFTLGRFDATVAGDWELTAASGIERVSDTYDKTITVGERPDD
;
A
#
# COMPACT_ATOMS: atom_id res chain seq x y z
N MET A 1 24.93 -35.12 -23.42
CA MET A 1 23.56 -34.84 -23.85
C MET A 1 23.18 -33.54 -23.21
N ASP A 2 22.89 -32.57 -24.08
CA ASP A 2 22.39 -31.24 -23.79
C ASP A 2 20.88 -31.33 -23.44
N VAL A 3 20.44 -30.55 -22.45
CA VAL A 3 19.23 -29.70 -22.38
C VAL A 3 19.21 -29.17 -20.93
N GLY A 4 19.29 -27.88 -20.61
CA GLY A 4 18.71 -26.74 -21.30
C GLY A 4 17.32 -26.48 -20.71
N ALA A 5 17.25 -25.65 -19.66
CA ALA A 5 16.05 -24.93 -19.28
C ALA A 5 16.47 -23.59 -18.66
N SER A 6 16.70 -22.62 -19.54
CA SER A 6 16.54 -21.22 -19.20
C SER A 6 15.08 -20.99 -18.81
N THR A 7 14.86 -20.46 -17.61
CA THR A 7 13.67 -19.66 -17.33
C THR A 7 14.15 -18.35 -16.74
N GLY A 8 14.46 -17.42 -17.63
CA GLY A 8 14.17 -16.04 -17.33
C GLY A 8 12.65 -15.91 -17.25
N ALA A 9 12.17 -15.56 -16.07
CA ALA A 9 10.87 -14.96 -15.81
C ALA A 9 11.21 -13.86 -14.79
N ASP A 10 11.38 -12.63 -15.26
CA ASP A 10 10.33 -11.61 -15.40
C ASP A 10 10.32 -10.75 -14.14
N SER A 11 10.76 -9.50 -14.32
CA SER A 11 10.60 -8.32 -13.45
C SER A 11 9.82 -8.61 -12.17
N SER A 12 10.58 -8.90 -11.11
CA SER A 12 10.17 -9.24 -9.74
C SER A 12 8.85 -8.63 -9.29
N ASN A 13 7.73 -9.30 -9.58
CA ASN A 13 6.48 -9.22 -8.84
C ASN A 13 6.55 -10.15 -7.61
N THR A 14 7.72 -10.19 -6.96
CA THR A 14 7.94 -10.93 -5.72
C THR A 14 7.20 -10.17 -4.63
N GLU A 15 6.35 -10.88 -3.89
CA GLU A 15 5.73 -10.34 -2.68
C GLU A 15 6.82 -9.78 -1.77
N PRO A 16 6.65 -8.56 -1.25
CA PRO A 16 7.66 -7.95 -0.39
C PRO A 16 7.94 -8.85 0.83
N GLU A 17 9.22 -9.20 1.02
CA GLU A 17 9.67 -10.01 2.15
C GLU A 17 9.76 -9.14 3.42
N PHE A 18 9.44 -9.72 4.58
CA PHE A 18 9.58 -9.09 5.89
C PHE A 18 9.94 -10.14 6.96
N GLU A 19 10.57 -9.71 8.05
CA GLU A 19 10.95 -10.61 9.15
C GLU A 19 9.73 -10.98 10.01
N VAL A 20 9.63 -12.26 10.37
CA VAL A 20 8.56 -12.81 11.20
C VAL A 20 9.10 -13.11 12.59
N ASN A 21 8.40 -12.64 13.61
CA ASN A 21 8.63 -12.98 15.00
C ASN A 21 7.45 -13.78 15.55
N GLU A 22 7.61 -15.10 15.59
CA GLU A 22 6.57 -16.03 16.05
C GLU A 22 6.18 -15.85 17.53
N ALA A 23 6.95 -15.08 18.30
CA ALA A 23 6.65 -14.78 19.70
C ALA A 23 5.83 -13.48 19.89
N GLU A 24 5.64 -12.68 18.85
CA GLU A 24 4.84 -11.46 18.87
C GLU A 24 3.40 -11.73 18.41
N PRO A 25 2.40 -10.98 18.90
CA PRO A 25 1.02 -11.09 18.43
C PRO A 25 0.90 -10.68 16.96
N GLY A 26 -0.23 -11.00 16.34
CA GLY A 26 -0.56 -10.57 14.99
C GLY A 26 -0.52 -9.05 14.84
N ALA A 27 0.14 -8.57 13.79
CA ALA A 27 0.45 -7.17 13.57
C ALA A 27 0.32 -6.82 12.09
N PHE A 28 0.23 -5.53 11.76
CA PHE A 28 0.23 -5.07 10.38
C PHE A 28 1.49 -4.27 10.07
N ILE A 29 2.20 -4.69 9.02
CA ILE A 29 3.27 -3.91 8.38
C ILE A 29 2.84 -3.49 6.98
N LEU A 30 2.98 -2.21 6.65
CA LEU A 30 2.73 -1.70 5.30
C LEU A 30 3.97 -1.90 4.43
N LEU A 31 3.85 -2.74 3.42
CA LEU A 31 4.99 -3.20 2.62
C LEU A 31 5.18 -2.39 1.35
N ARG A 32 4.08 -2.13 0.63
CA ARG A 32 4.05 -1.39 -0.64
C ARG A 32 2.70 -0.71 -0.81
N ASN A 33 2.66 0.35 -1.62
CA ASN A 33 1.43 0.90 -2.17
C ASN A 33 1.54 1.08 -3.68
N GLN A 34 0.40 1.21 -4.35
CA GLN A 34 0.30 1.45 -5.78
C GLN A 34 -1.02 2.18 -6.11
N PRO A 35 -0.98 3.38 -6.71
CA PRO A 35 -2.18 3.99 -7.31
C PRO A 35 -2.89 3.04 -8.28
N GLN A 36 -4.21 2.93 -8.16
CA GLN A 36 -5.02 2.07 -9.04
C GLN A 36 -5.50 2.80 -10.30
N VAL A 37 -4.67 3.73 -10.80
CA VAL A 37 -4.99 4.58 -11.96
C VAL A 37 -3.96 4.34 -13.06
N PRO A 38 -4.34 3.72 -14.20
CA PRO A 38 -3.37 3.24 -15.19
C PRO A 38 -2.65 4.37 -15.95
N ASN A 39 -3.23 5.57 -16.01
CA ASN A 39 -2.68 6.70 -16.77
C ASN A 39 -2.10 7.81 -15.88
N GLY A 40 -1.80 7.49 -14.61
CA GLY A 40 -1.48 8.49 -13.59
C GLY A 40 -2.73 9.18 -13.04
N ILE A 41 -2.52 9.99 -12.01
CA ILE A 41 -3.57 10.76 -11.33
C ILE A 41 -3.43 12.22 -11.77
N THR A 42 -4.51 12.88 -12.12
CA THR A 42 -4.54 14.31 -12.43
C THR A 42 -5.50 15.07 -11.51
N VAL A 43 -5.30 16.38 -11.39
CA VAL A 43 -6.19 17.23 -10.58
C VAL A 43 -7.65 17.10 -11.05
N GLY A 44 -8.52 16.80 -10.10
CA GLY A 44 -9.96 16.56 -10.28
C GLY A 44 -10.33 15.09 -10.43
N ASP A 45 -9.36 14.16 -10.42
CA ASP A 45 -9.64 12.73 -10.42
C ASP A 45 -9.99 12.22 -9.03
N GLU A 46 -10.92 11.26 -8.98
CA GLU A 46 -11.13 10.38 -7.83
C GLU A 46 -10.33 9.10 -8.04
N PHE A 47 -9.58 8.66 -7.04
CA PHE A 47 -8.73 7.47 -7.16
C PHE A 47 -8.65 6.62 -5.89
N GLU A 48 -8.21 5.38 -6.08
CA GLU A 48 -7.95 4.40 -5.04
C GLU A 48 -6.46 4.03 -5.03
N ILE A 49 -5.98 3.57 -3.88
CA ILE A 49 -4.61 3.11 -3.67
C ILE A 49 -4.66 1.64 -3.23
N GLY A 50 -3.98 0.78 -3.96
CA GLY A 50 -3.71 -0.58 -3.56
C GLY A 50 -2.57 -0.60 -2.54
N ILE A 51 -2.72 -1.32 -1.45
CA ILE A 51 -1.69 -1.53 -0.44
C ILE A 51 -1.42 -3.01 -0.23
N HIS A 52 -0.17 -3.35 0.08
CA HIS A 52 0.20 -4.67 0.56
C HIS A 52 0.50 -4.61 2.05
N LEU A 53 -0.25 -5.39 2.84
CA LEU A 53 -0.04 -5.54 4.26
C LEU A 53 0.56 -6.91 4.54
N GLY A 54 1.60 -6.94 5.37
CA GLY A 54 2.17 -8.16 5.92
C GLY A 54 1.78 -8.37 7.37
N ASN A 55 1.91 -9.61 7.84
CA ASN A 55 1.83 -9.95 9.25
C ASN A 55 3.17 -10.47 9.79
N PRO A 56 3.96 -9.61 10.47
CA PRO A 56 5.25 -10.01 11.04
C PRO A 56 5.10 -10.78 12.38
N GLY A 57 3.88 -10.95 12.90
CA GLY A 57 3.62 -11.66 14.15
C GLY A 57 3.48 -13.18 13.98
N GLY A 58 3.40 -13.88 15.11
CA GLY A 58 3.15 -15.32 15.19
C GLY A 58 1.69 -15.74 15.24
N GLU A 59 0.77 -14.79 15.35
CA GLU A 59 -0.68 -15.02 15.33
C GLU A 59 -1.31 -14.32 14.12
N PRO A 60 -2.47 -14.76 13.61
CA PRO A 60 -3.14 -14.07 12.50
C PRO A 60 -3.43 -12.59 12.82
N ALA A 61 -3.20 -11.71 11.85
CA ALA A 61 -3.48 -10.28 12.00
C ALA A 61 -4.91 -9.99 11.55
N THR A 62 -5.66 -9.34 12.45
CA THR A 62 -7.04 -8.88 12.24
C THR A 62 -7.24 -7.51 12.86
N GLY A 63 -8.13 -6.69 12.28
CA GLY A 63 -8.50 -5.39 12.82
C GLY A 63 -8.74 -4.33 11.75
N GLU A 64 -9.02 -3.11 12.20
CA GLU A 64 -9.15 -1.95 11.33
C GLU A 64 -7.77 -1.34 11.07
N VAL A 65 -7.47 -1.07 9.81
CA VAL A 65 -6.25 -0.37 9.38
C VAL A 65 -6.63 0.86 8.58
N SER A 66 -5.82 1.91 8.69
CA SER A 66 -6.00 3.12 7.90
C SER A 66 -4.70 3.70 7.39
N VAL A 67 -4.82 4.46 6.31
CA VAL A 67 -3.74 5.26 5.71
C VAL A 67 -4.22 6.70 5.58
N GLU A 68 -3.27 7.62 5.65
CA GLU A 68 -3.47 9.05 5.45
C GLU A 68 -2.72 9.50 4.21
N LEU A 69 -3.34 10.35 3.41
CA LEU A 69 -2.75 10.97 2.25
C LEU A 69 -2.66 12.47 2.49
N THR A 70 -1.44 12.96 2.62
CA THR A 70 -1.13 14.36 2.94
C THR A 70 -0.77 15.11 1.65
N PRO A 71 -1.49 16.19 1.31
CA PRO A 71 -1.20 17.00 0.13
C PRO A 71 0.12 17.80 0.28
N PRO A 72 0.74 18.22 -0.84
CA PRO A 72 2.00 18.98 -0.83
C PRO A 72 1.88 20.40 -0.27
N ASN A 73 0.66 20.91 -0.05
CA ASN A 73 0.41 22.23 0.51
C ASN A 73 -0.54 22.14 1.71
N GLU A 74 -0.39 23.06 2.66
CA GLU A 74 -1.16 23.08 3.92
C GLU A 74 -2.60 23.61 3.75
N GLU A 75 -2.98 24.09 2.57
CA GLU A 75 -4.33 24.60 2.29
C GLU A 75 -5.32 23.46 2.02
N GLU A 76 -4.82 22.34 1.50
CA GLU A 76 -5.60 21.15 1.22
C GLU A 76 -5.66 20.21 2.46
N PRO A 77 -6.82 19.60 2.74
CA PRO A 77 -6.98 18.73 3.90
C PRO A 77 -6.28 17.38 3.69
N VAL A 78 -5.73 16.82 4.78
CA VAL A 78 -5.33 15.41 4.83
C VAL A 78 -6.55 14.53 4.62
N GLN A 79 -6.41 13.51 3.78
CA GLN A 79 -7.47 12.54 3.49
C GLN A 79 -7.14 11.21 4.14
N THR A 80 -8.14 10.53 4.71
CA THR A 80 -7.96 9.25 5.41
C THR A 80 -8.85 8.19 4.78
N ALA A 81 -8.30 7.00 4.54
CA ALA A 81 -9.06 5.83 4.13
C ALA A 81 -8.76 4.66 5.07
N SER A 82 -9.79 3.87 5.40
CA SER A 82 -9.67 2.70 6.27
C SER A 82 -10.32 1.47 5.67
N THR A 83 -9.90 0.30 6.13
CA THR A 83 -10.50 -1.00 5.82
C THR A 83 -10.45 -1.93 7.03
N SER A 84 -11.39 -2.87 7.10
CA SER A 84 -11.43 -3.90 8.15
C SER A 84 -10.88 -5.21 7.61
N ILE A 85 -9.99 -5.82 8.38
CA ILE A 85 -9.33 -7.09 8.04
C ILE A 85 -9.79 -8.14 9.05
N ASP A 86 -10.75 -8.97 8.65
CA ASP A 86 -11.36 -9.97 9.53
C ASP A 86 -11.84 -11.19 8.72
N GLY A 87 -12.01 -12.32 9.40
CA GLY A 87 -12.52 -13.56 8.79
C GLY A 87 -11.65 -14.01 7.61
N ASP A 88 -12.24 -14.24 6.45
CA ASP A 88 -11.49 -14.67 5.25
C ASP A 88 -10.41 -13.69 4.80
N ALA A 89 -10.44 -12.43 5.26
CA ALA A 89 -9.45 -11.40 4.95
C ALA A 89 -8.24 -11.38 5.90
N GLU A 90 -8.27 -12.11 7.03
CA GLU A 90 -7.18 -12.19 8.00
C GLU A 90 -5.83 -12.50 7.33
N ILE A 91 -4.74 -11.98 7.87
CA ILE A 91 -3.39 -12.21 7.31
C ILE A 91 -2.67 -13.24 8.19
N PRO A 92 -2.42 -14.47 7.71
CA PRO A 92 -1.69 -15.46 8.48
C PRO A 92 -0.24 -15.01 8.82
N PRO A 93 0.38 -15.59 9.86
CA PRO A 93 1.77 -15.32 10.22
C PRO A 93 2.72 -15.45 9.02
N GLY A 94 3.52 -14.41 8.75
CA GLY A 94 4.49 -14.41 7.66
C GLY A 94 3.92 -14.28 6.25
N GLU A 95 2.61 -14.08 6.11
CA GLU A 95 1.98 -13.82 4.81
C GLU A 95 1.75 -12.33 4.57
N ALA A 96 1.61 -11.97 3.31
CA ALA A 96 1.15 -10.66 2.88
C ALA A 96 -0.16 -10.78 2.10
N ARG A 97 -0.97 -9.72 2.12
CA ARG A 97 -2.20 -9.62 1.33
C ARG A 97 -2.35 -8.23 0.75
N PHE A 98 -2.96 -8.19 -0.43
CA PHE A 98 -3.29 -6.97 -1.14
C PHE A 98 -4.70 -6.49 -0.76
N PHE A 99 -4.83 -5.20 -0.48
CA PHE A 99 -6.08 -4.53 -0.21
C PHE A 99 -6.16 -3.25 -1.03
N THR A 100 -7.35 -2.91 -1.50
CA THR A 100 -7.59 -1.58 -2.07
C THR A 100 -8.18 -0.69 -0.98
N LEU A 101 -7.52 0.43 -0.72
CA LEU A 101 -7.99 1.49 0.16
C LEU A 101 -8.33 2.71 -0.68
N GLY A 102 -9.39 3.41 -0.32
CA GLY A 102 -9.61 4.72 -0.88
C GLY A 102 -11.03 5.23 -0.83
N ARG A 103 -11.08 6.54 -1.02
CA ARG A 103 -11.69 7.24 -2.14
C ARG A 103 -11.05 8.63 -2.05
N PHE A 104 -9.90 8.79 -2.69
CA PHE A 104 -9.10 10.00 -2.58
C PHE A 104 -9.46 10.96 -3.71
N ASP A 105 -9.52 12.24 -3.39
CA ASP A 105 -9.76 13.32 -4.34
C ASP A 105 -8.43 14.02 -4.65
N ALA A 106 -8.01 14.01 -5.92
CA ALA A 106 -6.81 14.69 -6.36
C ALA A 106 -7.09 16.21 -6.49
N THR A 107 -7.01 16.95 -5.40
CA THR A 107 -7.41 18.37 -5.37
C THR A 107 -6.32 19.33 -5.87
N VAL A 108 -5.06 18.92 -5.79
CA VAL A 108 -3.89 19.73 -6.14
C VAL A 108 -2.79 18.87 -6.77
N ALA A 109 -2.06 19.45 -7.73
CA ALA A 109 -0.91 18.81 -8.35
C ALA A 109 0.30 18.80 -7.41
N GLY A 110 1.17 17.80 -7.58
CA GLY A 110 2.41 17.62 -6.83
C GLY A 110 2.54 16.24 -6.21
N ASP A 111 3.55 16.10 -5.36
CA ASP A 111 3.85 14.85 -4.65
C ASP A 111 3.13 14.82 -3.30
N TRP A 112 2.18 13.92 -3.16
CA TRP A 112 1.45 13.67 -1.92
C TRP A 112 2.15 12.58 -1.11
N GLU A 113 2.10 12.68 0.22
CA GLU A 113 2.72 11.70 1.12
C GLU A 113 1.66 10.74 1.68
N LEU A 114 1.81 9.45 1.39
CA LEU A 114 0.97 8.37 1.92
C LEU A 114 1.61 7.75 3.17
N THR A 115 1.02 8.01 4.33
CA THR A 115 1.49 7.52 5.63
C THR A 115 0.58 6.43 6.19
N ALA A 116 1.18 5.47 6.88
CA ALA A 116 0.45 4.55 7.75
C ALA A 116 -0.18 5.35 8.92
N ALA A 117 -1.42 5.05 9.25
CA ALA A 117 -2.14 5.70 10.33
C ALA A 117 -2.54 4.67 11.41
N SER A 118 -3.84 4.41 11.60
CA SER A 118 -4.30 3.48 12.64
C SER A 118 -4.10 2.03 12.23
N GLY A 119 -3.80 1.18 13.22
CA GLY A 119 -3.73 -0.27 13.05
C GLY A 119 -2.47 -0.79 12.35
N ILE A 120 -1.66 0.08 11.73
CA ILE A 120 -0.41 -0.30 11.07
C ILE A 120 0.77 0.08 11.97
N GLU A 121 1.52 -0.92 12.43
CA GLU A 121 2.59 -0.71 13.42
C GLU A 121 3.91 -0.27 12.78
N ARG A 122 4.17 -0.71 11.55
CA ARG A 122 5.43 -0.46 10.84
C ARG A 122 5.19 -0.24 9.36
N VAL A 123 6.14 0.43 8.73
CA VAL A 123 6.23 0.59 7.28
C VAL A 123 7.56 -0.02 6.84
N SER A 124 7.57 -0.75 5.73
CA SER A 124 8.79 -1.34 5.17
C SER A 124 9.79 -0.25 4.77
N ASP A 125 11.09 -0.50 4.95
CA ASP A 125 12.16 0.43 4.55
C ASP A 125 12.18 0.71 3.04
N THR A 126 11.64 -0.19 2.23
CA THR A 126 11.55 -0.03 0.77
C THR A 126 10.25 0.61 0.31
N TYR A 127 9.42 1.08 1.24
CA TYR A 127 8.13 1.67 0.94
C TYR A 127 8.30 3.05 0.30
N ASP A 128 7.85 3.18 -0.95
CA ASP A 128 7.72 4.47 -1.60
C ASP A 128 6.45 5.16 -1.10
N LYS A 129 6.59 6.24 -0.33
CA LYS A 129 5.45 6.96 0.26
C LYS A 129 4.84 8.01 -0.67
N THR A 130 5.32 8.14 -1.90
CA THR A 130 5.00 9.28 -2.75
C THR A 130 3.93 8.91 -3.78
N ILE A 131 2.86 9.72 -3.80
CA ILE A 131 1.81 9.65 -4.81
C ILE A 131 1.86 10.93 -5.63
N THR A 132 2.27 10.84 -6.88
CA THR A 132 2.36 12.00 -7.77
C THR A 132 1.03 12.28 -8.45
N VAL A 133 0.52 13.49 -8.26
CA VAL A 133 -0.66 14.04 -8.96
C VAL A 133 -0.18 15.05 -10.00
N GLY A 134 -0.51 14.81 -11.27
CA GLY A 134 -0.20 15.70 -12.37
C GLY A 134 -1.18 16.87 -12.48
N GLU A 135 -0.73 17.93 -13.17
CA GLU A 135 -1.63 18.98 -13.61
C GLU A 135 -2.69 18.43 -14.58
N ARG A 136 -3.90 18.98 -14.53
CA ARG A 136 -4.91 18.66 -15.52
C ARG A 136 -4.47 19.29 -16.86
N PRO A 137 -4.43 18.53 -17.97
CA PRO A 137 -4.12 19.12 -19.26
C PRO A 137 -5.16 20.18 -19.60
N ASP A 138 -4.72 21.37 -19.98
CA ASP A 138 -5.56 22.37 -20.62
C ASP A 138 -6.09 21.76 -21.95
N ASP A 139 -7.41 21.70 -22.10
CA ASP A 139 -8.10 21.26 -23.33
C ASP A 139 -7.98 22.33 -24.44
#